data_AF-A0A920HQU3-F1
#
_entry.id   AF-A0A920HQU3-F1
#
_cell.length_a   1.000
_cell.length_b   1.000
_cell.length_c   1.000
_cell.angle_alpha   90.00
_cell.angle_beta   90.00
_cell.angle_gamma   90.00
#
_symmetry.space_group_name_H-M   'P 1'
#
loop_
_entity.id
_entity.type
_entity.pdbx_description
1 polymer ?
#
loop_
_entity_poly.entity_id
_entity_poly.type
_entity_poly.pdbx_seq_one_letter_code
_entity_poly.pdbx_strand_id
1 'polypeptide(L)' 'MMEFRMVNKVMNDLFFMKGLSPIIDKDNNPNWKPNKISEVEDSFVGEFFHKLDDDLKFN' A
#
# COMPACT_ATOMS: atom_id res chain seq x y z
N MET A 1 -2.35 -13.00 8.32
CA MET A 1 -0.91 -12.79 8.06
C MET A 1 -0.66 -11.95 6.82
N MET A 2 -1.14 -12.34 5.63
CA MET A 2 -0.93 -11.54 4.41
C MET A 2 -1.41 -10.09 4.55
N GLU A 3 -2.60 -9.88 5.11
CA GLU A 3 -3.12 -8.52 5.37
C GLU A 3 -2.19 -7.68 6.26
N PHE A 4 -1.56 -8.27 7.28
CA PHE A 4 -0.60 -7.57 8.14
C PHE A 4 0.62 -7.08 7.36
N ARG A 5 1.16 -7.93 6.48
CA ARG A 5 2.30 -7.58 5.61
C ARG A 5 1.93 -6.49 4.61
N MET A 6 0.75 -6.60 3.99
CA MET A 6 0.24 -5.60 3.05
C MET A 6 0.07 -4.24 3.74
N VAL A 7 -0.57 -4.21 4.91
CA VAL A 7 -0.78 -2.97 5.67
C VAL A 7 0.56 -2.39 6.13
N ASN A 8 1.48 -3.21 6.66
CA ASN A 8 2.80 -2.76 7.08
C ASN A 8 3.56 -2.08 5.92
N LYS A 9 3.53 -2.68 4.72
CA LYS A 9 4.16 -2.12 3.52
C LYS A 9 3.48 -0.81 3.09
N VAL A 10 2.15 -0.78 3.02
CA VAL A 10 1.36 0.41 2.64
C VAL A 10 1.62 1.58 3.60
N MET A 11 1.69 1.33 4.91
CA MET A 11 1.95 2.37 5.91
C MET A 11 3.35 3.01 5.78
N ASN A 12 4.31 2.28 5.20
CA ASN A 12 5.66 2.76 4.94
C ASN A 12 5.82 3.39 3.54
N ASP A 13 4.74 3.44 2.74
CA ASP A 13 4.76 3.95 1.38
C ASP A 13 4.05 5.31 1.26
N LEU A 14 4.57 6.19 0.40
CA LEU A 14 4.01 7.51 0.10
C LEU A 14 2.64 7.43 -0.58
N PHE A 15 2.27 6.28 -1.15
CA PHE A 15 0.96 6.09 -1.79
C PHE A 15 -0.19 6.17 -0.79
N PHE A 16 0.02 5.72 0.45
CA PHE A 16 -1.03 5.73 1.47
C PHE A 16 -1.48 7.16 1.79
N MET A 17 -0.53 8.08 2.01
CA MET A 17 -0.83 9.49 2.29
C MET A 17 -1.61 10.15 1.14
N LYS A 18 -1.28 9.83 -0.11
CA LYS A 18 -1.99 10.36 -1.28
C LYS A 18 -3.40 9.81 -1.43
N GLY A 19 -3.63 8.57 -1.01
CA GLY A 19 -4.97 7.98 -0.94
C GLY A 19 -5.84 8.60 0.17
N LEU A 20 -5.23 9.16 1.22
CA LEU A 20 -5.95 9.83 2.31
C LEU A 20 -6.28 11.30 2.01
N SER A 21 -5.49 11.99 1.19
CA SER A 21 -5.71 13.40 0.84
C SER A 21 -7.15 13.71 0.40
N PRO A 22 -7.84 12.90 -0.43
CA PRO A 22 -9.23 13.18 -0.81
C PRO A 22 -10.23 13.10 0.34
N ILE A 23 -9.91 12.37 1.41
CA ILE A 23 -10.73 12.31 2.63
C ILE A 23 -10.54 13.59 3.45
N ILE A 24 -9.31 14.13 3.45
CA ILE A 24 -8.94 15.35 4.18
C ILE A 24 -9.45 16.58 3.43
N ASP A 25 -9.10 16.68 2.15
CA ASP A 25 -9.39 17.81 1.26
C ASP A 25 -10.83 17.76 0.71
N LYS A 26 -11.52 16.63 0.88
CA LYS A 26 -12.91 16.38 0.44
C LYS A 26 -13.13 16.59 -1.06
N ASP A 27 -12.09 16.40 -1.86
CA ASP A 27 -12.12 16.62 -3.31
C ASP A 27 -12.40 15.33 -4.13
N ASN A 28 -12.41 14.16 -3.46
CA ASN A 28 -12.55 12.84 -4.08
C ASN A 28 -11.57 12.60 -5.26
N ASN A 29 -10.41 13.26 -5.28
CA ASN A 29 -9.47 13.22 -6.40
C ASN A 29 -8.07 12.71 -5.98
N PRO A 30 -7.93 11.40 -5.68
CA PRO A 30 -6.64 10.83 -5.30
C PRO A 30 -5.64 10.89 -6.45
N ASN A 31 -4.45 11.45 -6.18
CA ASN A 31 -3.34 11.46 -7.12
C ASN A 31 -2.49 10.19 -6.97
N TRP A 32 -2.97 9.10 -7.56
CA TRP A 32 -2.26 7.83 -7.57
C TRP A 32 -0.97 7.89 -8.38
N LYS A 33 0.05 7.19 -7.89
CA LYS A 33 1.26 6.88 -8.62
C LYS A 33 1.55 5.39 -8.38
N PRO A 34 1.99 4.62 -9.40
CA PRO A 34 1.64 4.85 -10.81
C PRO A 34 0.14 5.15 -11.01
N ASN A 35 -0.21 5.88 -12.08
CA ASN A 35 -1.59 6.37 -12.28
C ASN A 35 -2.42 5.47 -13.22
N LYS A 36 -1.78 4.45 -13.81
CA LYS A 36 -2.42 3.44 -14.64
C LYS A 36 -2.08 2.05 -14.14
N ILE A 37 -3.04 1.14 -14.29
CA ILE A 37 -2.86 -0.28 -13.94
C ILE A 37 -1.73 -0.91 -14.76
N SER A 38 -1.57 -0.53 -16.04
CA SER A 38 -0.52 -1.05 -16.92
C SER A 38 0.91 -0.67 -16.50
N GLU A 39 1.06 0.25 -15.55
CA GLU A 39 2.34 0.69 -15.00
C GLU A 39 2.66 -0.03 -13.67
N VAL A 40 1.76 -0.91 -13.20
CA VAL A 40 1.94 -1.71 -12.00
C VAL A 40 2.56 -3.04 -12.40
N GLU A 41 3.84 -3.22 -12.08
CA GLU A 41 4.57 -4.46 -12.36
C GLU A 41 4.25 -5.55 -11.33
N ASP A 42 4.23 -6.82 -11.75
CA ASP A 42 4.02 -7.96 -10.85
C ASP A 42 5.05 -8.01 -9.71
N SER A 43 6.29 -7.59 -9.98
CA SER A 43 7.34 -7.51 -8.97
C SER A 43 7.00 -6.53 -7.86
N PHE A 44 6.39 -5.38 -8.21
CA PHE A 44 5.96 -4.39 -7.23
C PHE A 44 4.84 -4.96 -6.34
N VAL A 45 3.87 -5.66 -6.93
CA VAL A 45 2.80 -6.34 -6.17
C VAL A 45 3.37 -7.42 -5.25
N GLY A 46 4.37 -8.18 -5.72
CA GLY A 46 5.05 -9.21 -4.94
C GLY A 46 5.66 -8.70 -3.63
N GLU A 47 6.15 -7.45 -3.60
CA GLU A 47 6.75 -6.86 -2.41
C GLU A 47 5.79 -6.77 -1.22
N PHE A 48 4.48 -6.62 -1.46
CA PHE A 48 3.47 -6.52 -0.39
C PHE A 48 3.27 -7.83 0.37
N PHE A 49 3.78 -8.95 -0.17
CA PHE A 49 3.63 -10.27 0.41
C PHE A 49 4.92 -10.82 1.04
N HIS A 50 6.04 -10.10 0.89
CA HIS A 50 7.32 -10.48 1.48
C HIS A 50 7.20 -10.68 2.99
N LYS A 51 7.86 -11.74 3.49
CA LYS A 51 7.93 -11.99 4.93
C LYS A 51 8.61 -10.81 5.63
N LEU A 52 8.06 -10.43 6.77
CA LEU A 52 8.65 -9.46 7.67
C LEU A 52 9.45 -10.17 8.74
N ASP A 53 10.48 -9.52 9.27
CA ASP A 53 11.30 -10.07 10.37
C ASP A 53 10.46 -10.31 11.63
N ASP A 54 9.55 -9.38 11.94
CA ASP A 54 8.56 -9.49 13.02
C ASP A 54 7.14 -9.65 12.48
N ASP A 55 6.89 -10.82 11.87
CA ASP A 55 5.60 -11.15 11.27
C ASP A 55 4.55 -11.53 12.35
N LEU A 56 3.28 -11.21 12.11
CA LEU A 56 2.17 -11.38 13.06
C LEU A 56 1.91 -12.83 13.48
N LYS A 57 2.41 -13.24 14.65
CA LYS A 57 2.15 -14.58 15.19
C LYS A 57 0.93 -14.55 16.12
N PHE A 58 0.10 -15.58 16.03
CA PHE A 58 -0.91 -15.85 17.04
C PHE A 58 -0.32 -16.89 18.01
N ASN A 59 -0.35 -16.57 19.30
CA ASN A 59 0.02 -17.51 20.37
C ASN A 59 -1.11 -18.51 20.64
#